data_AF-A0A3E3IYL4-F1
#
_entry.id   AF-A0A3E3IYL4-F1
#
_cell.length_a   1.000
_cell.length_b   1.000
_cell.length_c   1.000
_cell.angle_alpha   90.00
_cell.angle_beta   90.00
_cell.angle_gamma   90.00
#
_symmetry.space_group_name_H-M   'P 1'
#
loop_
_entity.id
_entity.type
_entity.pdbx_description
1 polymer ?
#
loop_
_entity_poly.entity_id
_entity_poly.type
_entity_poly.pdbx_seq_one_letter_code
_entity_poly.pdbx_strand_id
1 'polypeptide(L)'
;MKKKRMRESLYVCVLLSMVLLLTWTYFSNPFDKKNYNFNNFEAVSEALAIGPFVAERSGVSPLDEGYGLGYYHENTGDTTSYWTDTLSLYRGETAYLSNEDFLDGYGLRGDLLAFSANLYTDTYYIPGNYFLFSDGSKAVITKVERKDNICYTTVNAGMKLDREKNGSLSEIKLFDASGKELPKGIFSEYPSQIGLQGRAFRILARVFPYESAVTWFHLLTAAAMAVVAVVILFLLNRKFGIGMAVVWDAVFLLSPWIVQFARNLYWVEFTWFLPMSFGLLCSVYADNKKIVGISCIGVFLSVFLKSACGYEYITTVMMGTILFLMADAGTALLTDKKEFPEIFKRILLVGIAALLGFLAAVCIHAYIRADGDIWRGLCSIYEKNVLERTWGGNPEDFPESERASLEASALTVLKLYFHFDTSLIMGISGKLFGGLCILSVLALFWRIWKDKIRGEIDKSTLYMFFLLFSAFLTSVSWFVLGKAHSYIHTHMNFVMWYFGFIQLLIYIPLHMLWIKLKGYILRKKRKR
;
A
#
# COMPACT_ATOMS: atom_id res chain seq x y z
N MET A 1 -15.68 41.06 -14.57
CA MET A 1 -16.20 39.98 -13.68
C MET A 1 -16.58 38.70 -14.41
N LYS A 2 -17.46 38.71 -15.43
CA LYS A 2 -17.96 37.50 -16.12
C LYS A 2 -16.86 36.60 -16.72
N LYS A 3 -15.82 37.17 -17.37
CA LYS A 3 -14.68 36.42 -17.93
C LYS A 3 -13.78 35.77 -16.87
N LYS A 4 -13.58 36.43 -15.71
CA LYS A 4 -12.78 35.89 -14.59
C LYS A 4 -13.50 34.70 -13.96
N ARG A 5 -14.80 34.86 -13.67
CA ARG A 5 -15.66 33.81 -13.13
C ARG A 5 -15.76 32.61 -14.08
N MET A 6 -15.90 32.85 -15.39
CA MET A 6 -15.90 31.78 -16.41
C MET A 6 -14.58 31.00 -16.47
N ARG A 7 -13.44 31.69 -16.31
CA ARG A 7 -12.11 31.05 -16.28
C ARG A 7 -11.90 30.24 -15.00
N GLU A 8 -12.40 30.72 -13.87
CA GLU A 8 -12.39 30.00 -12.59
C GLU A 8 -13.29 28.76 -12.66
N SER A 9 -14.51 28.88 -13.20
CA SER A 9 -15.41 27.74 -13.42
C SER A 9 -14.79 26.69 -14.34
N LEU A 10 -14.20 27.10 -15.47
CA LEU A 10 -13.51 26.17 -16.38
C LEU A 10 -12.37 25.44 -15.67
N TYR A 11 -11.63 26.13 -14.82
CA TYR A 11 -10.52 25.54 -14.07
C TYR A 11 -10.99 24.48 -13.08
N VAL A 12 -12.06 24.77 -12.33
CA VAL A 12 -12.69 23.79 -11.42
C VAL A 12 -13.21 22.58 -12.21
N CYS A 13 -13.86 22.80 -13.35
CA CYS A 13 -14.32 21.71 -14.21
C CYS A 13 -13.16 20.81 -14.66
N VAL A 14 -12.01 21.38 -15.05
CA VAL A 14 -10.83 20.58 -15.45
C VAL A 14 -10.32 19.72 -14.29
N LEU A 15 -10.19 20.29 -13.08
CA LEU A 15 -9.73 19.53 -11.92
C LEU A 15 -10.71 18.39 -11.57
N LEU A 16 -12.02 18.66 -11.60
CA LEU A 16 -13.04 17.63 -11.37
C LEU A 16 -12.98 16.53 -12.43
N SER A 17 -12.83 16.88 -13.72
CA SER A 17 -12.68 15.90 -14.78
C SER A 17 -11.42 15.04 -14.60
N MET A 18 -10.31 15.61 -14.13
CA MET A 18 -9.10 14.86 -13.80
C MET A 18 -9.32 13.90 -12.64
N VAL A 19 -9.98 14.34 -11.57
CA VAL A 19 -10.33 13.46 -10.43
C VAL A 19 -11.19 12.29 -10.91
N LEU A 20 -12.21 12.54 -11.73
CA LEU A 20 -13.08 11.49 -12.28
C LEU A 20 -12.30 10.51 -13.18
N LEU A 21 -11.44 11.02 -14.06
CA LEU A 21 -10.62 10.19 -14.95
C LEU A 21 -9.67 9.29 -14.15
N LEU A 22 -8.95 9.86 -13.18
CA LEU A 22 -8.03 9.12 -12.33
C LEU A 22 -8.76 8.13 -11.44
N THR A 23 -9.91 8.50 -10.87
CA THR A 23 -10.74 7.59 -10.06
C THR A 23 -11.17 6.39 -10.89
N TRP A 24 -11.68 6.60 -12.10
CA TRP A 24 -12.05 5.52 -13.01
C TRP A 24 -10.85 4.63 -13.36
N THR A 25 -9.69 5.23 -13.61
CA THR A 25 -8.45 4.51 -13.91
C THR A 25 -7.98 3.66 -12.73
N TYR A 26 -7.89 4.23 -11.54
CA TYR A 26 -7.46 3.58 -10.31
C TYR A 26 -8.45 2.53 -9.80
N PHE A 27 -9.73 2.68 -10.11
CA PHE A 27 -10.75 1.70 -9.75
C PHE A 27 -10.81 0.53 -10.73
N SER A 28 -10.59 0.77 -12.02
CA SER A 28 -10.89 -0.21 -13.09
C SER A 28 -9.66 -0.77 -13.81
N ASN A 29 -8.49 -0.15 -13.65
CA ASN A 29 -7.28 -0.40 -14.42
C ASN A 29 -7.54 -0.72 -15.91
N PRO A 30 -8.05 0.25 -16.70
CA PRO A 30 -8.45 0.00 -18.08
C PRO A 30 -7.26 -0.26 -19.02
N PHE A 31 -6.04 0.10 -18.60
CA PHE A 31 -4.87 0.21 -19.46
C PHE A 31 -3.90 -0.97 -19.31
N ASP A 32 -3.59 -1.38 -18.08
CA ASP A 32 -2.60 -2.43 -17.85
C ASP A 32 -3.26 -3.78 -17.57
N LYS A 33 -3.17 -4.67 -18.57
CA LYS A 33 -3.63 -6.07 -18.47
C LYS A 33 -2.49 -7.07 -18.50
N LYS A 34 -1.23 -6.62 -18.48
CA LYS A 34 -0.06 -7.47 -18.77
C LYS A 34 0.88 -7.67 -17.59
N ASN A 35 1.00 -6.71 -16.68
CA ASN A 35 1.98 -6.84 -15.59
C ASN A 35 1.46 -7.69 -14.43
N TYR A 36 0.22 -7.48 -13.98
CA TYR A 36 -0.37 -8.21 -12.85
C TYR A 36 -1.88 -8.40 -13.03
N ASN A 37 -2.42 -9.41 -12.33
CA ASN A 37 -3.86 -9.53 -12.18
C ASN A 37 -4.35 -8.47 -11.19
N PHE A 38 -4.98 -7.41 -11.70
CA PHE A 38 -5.50 -6.30 -10.92
C PHE A 38 -6.51 -6.69 -9.83
N ASN A 39 -7.27 -7.77 -10.03
CA ASN A 39 -8.27 -8.21 -9.05
C ASN A 39 -7.68 -8.98 -7.87
N ASN A 40 -6.49 -9.56 -8.05
CA ASN A 40 -5.84 -10.37 -7.03
C ASN A 40 -4.55 -9.74 -6.50
N PHE A 41 -4.23 -8.51 -6.91
CA PHE A 41 -3.03 -7.82 -6.48
C PHE A 41 -3.10 -7.53 -4.99
N GLU A 42 -2.16 -8.11 -4.23
CA GLU A 42 -2.10 -7.96 -2.77
C GLU A 42 -3.40 -8.38 -2.07
N ALA A 43 -4.11 -9.38 -2.62
CA ALA A 43 -5.37 -9.86 -2.05
C ALA A 43 -5.22 -10.43 -0.64
N VAL A 44 -4.08 -11.07 -0.34
CA VAL A 44 -3.76 -11.57 1.02
C VAL A 44 -3.65 -10.41 2.00
N SER A 45 -3.01 -9.33 1.59
CA SER A 45 -2.94 -8.10 2.39
C SER A 45 -4.33 -7.47 2.54
N GLU A 46 -5.15 -7.41 1.48
CA GLU A 46 -6.53 -6.88 1.57
C GLU A 46 -7.41 -7.66 2.54
N ALA A 47 -7.24 -8.97 2.63
CA ALA A 47 -7.96 -9.81 3.57
C ALA A 47 -7.81 -9.36 5.03
N LEU A 48 -6.65 -8.79 5.41
CA LEU A 48 -6.42 -8.22 6.74
C LEU A 48 -7.36 -7.04 7.04
N ALA A 49 -7.66 -6.22 6.04
CA ALA A 49 -8.56 -5.07 6.16
C ALA A 49 -10.03 -5.47 6.13
N ILE A 50 -10.33 -6.66 5.59
CA ILE A 50 -11.68 -7.20 5.43
C ILE A 50 -12.11 -8.04 6.63
N GLY A 51 -11.20 -8.85 7.18
CA GLY A 51 -11.44 -9.73 8.32
C GLY A 51 -12.20 -9.10 9.49
N PRO A 52 -11.86 -7.88 9.96
CA PRO A 52 -12.54 -7.27 11.11
C PRO A 52 -14.05 -7.11 10.94
N PHE A 53 -14.54 -6.75 9.75
CA PHE A 53 -15.97 -6.54 9.54
C PHE A 53 -16.70 -7.79 9.06
N VAL A 54 -15.98 -8.78 8.51
CA VAL A 54 -16.51 -10.14 8.35
C VAL A 54 -16.73 -10.77 9.72
N ALA A 55 -15.74 -10.69 10.61
CA ALA A 55 -15.83 -11.18 11.99
C ALA A 55 -17.00 -10.54 12.76
N GLU A 56 -17.16 -9.22 12.67
CA GLU A 56 -18.28 -8.50 13.30
C GLU A 56 -19.64 -8.98 12.75
N ARG A 57 -19.80 -9.18 11.43
CA ARG A 57 -21.04 -9.71 10.84
C ARG A 57 -21.33 -11.14 11.31
N SER A 58 -20.29 -11.95 11.49
CA SER A 58 -20.39 -13.31 11.99
C SER A 58 -20.62 -13.40 13.52
N GLY A 59 -20.73 -12.26 14.20
CA GLY A 59 -21.03 -12.20 15.63
C GLY A 59 -19.81 -12.38 16.55
N VAL A 60 -18.58 -12.27 16.02
CA VAL A 60 -17.36 -12.28 16.82
C VAL A 60 -17.15 -10.89 17.43
N SER A 61 -17.14 -10.82 18.76
CA SER A 61 -17.04 -9.58 19.55
C SER A 61 -16.46 -9.86 20.94
N PRO A 62 -15.77 -8.89 21.59
CA PRO A 62 -15.44 -7.55 21.11
C PRO A 62 -14.22 -7.49 20.19
N LEU A 63 -14.25 -6.57 19.21
CA LEU A 63 -13.14 -6.26 18.30
C LEU A 63 -12.62 -4.81 18.47
N ASP A 64 -13.07 -4.12 19.51
CA ASP A 64 -12.76 -2.70 19.74
C ASP A 64 -11.46 -2.50 20.53
N GLU A 65 -11.01 -3.49 21.29
CA GLU A 65 -9.93 -3.36 22.28
C GLU A 65 -8.53 -3.73 21.75
N GLY A 66 -8.40 -4.18 20.50
CA GLY A 66 -7.13 -4.64 19.93
C GLY A 66 -6.80 -4.03 18.57
N TYR A 67 -6.29 -4.84 17.64
CA TYR A 67 -5.80 -4.33 16.36
C TYR A 67 -6.92 -4.10 15.34
N GLY A 68 -6.71 -3.13 14.46
CA GLY A 68 -7.67 -2.81 13.40
C GLY A 68 -7.65 -3.75 12.20
N LEU A 69 -6.70 -4.68 12.15
CA LEU A 69 -6.49 -5.62 11.06
C LEU A 69 -6.40 -7.04 11.62
N GLY A 70 -6.76 -8.01 10.79
CA GLY A 70 -6.67 -9.42 11.15
C GLY A 70 -7.44 -10.29 10.19
N TYR A 71 -7.34 -11.60 10.39
CA TYR A 71 -8.05 -12.59 9.60
C TYR A 71 -9.22 -13.17 10.39
N TYR A 72 -10.31 -13.43 9.69
CA TYR A 72 -11.44 -14.16 10.24
C TYR A 72 -11.41 -15.60 9.73
N HIS A 73 -11.55 -16.56 10.65
CA HIS A 73 -11.49 -18.00 10.38
C HIS A 73 -12.76 -18.68 10.88
N GLU A 74 -13.35 -19.55 10.07
CA GLU A 74 -14.46 -20.42 10.43
C GLU A 74 -14.34 -21.80 9.74
N ASN A 75 -15.34 -22.66 9.93
CA ASN A 75 -15.36 -24.01 9.37
C ASN A 75 -15.39 -24.07 7.83
N THR A 76 -15.91 -23.04 7.17
CA THR A 76 -15.99 -22.93 5.70
C THR A 76 -14.66 -22.49 5.08
N GLY A 77 -13.77 -21.86 5.87
CA GLY A 77 -12.55 -21.25 5.38
C GLY A 77 -12.12 -20.08 6.25
N ASP A 78 -11.22 -19.27 5.70
CA ASP A 78 -10.84 -18.00 6.30
C ASP A 78 -10.79 -16.91 5.23
N THR A 79 -10.68 -15.66 5.67
CA THR A 79 -10.52 -14.52 4.77
C THR A 79 -9.23 -14.59 3.95
N THR A 80 -8.35 -15.57 4.14
CA THR A 80 -7.12 -15.78 3.35
C THR A 80 -7.14 -17.01 2.48
N SER A 81 -8.22 -17.80 2.49
CA SER A 81 -8.13 -19.20 2.13
C SER A 81 -7.87 -19.39 0.63
N TYR A 82 -7.07 -20.40 0.32
CA TYR A 82 -6.61 -20.76 -1.03
C TYR A 82 -7.57 -21.71 -1.77
N TRP A 83 -8.64 -22.17 -1.14
CA TRP A 83 -9.58 -23.17 -1.69
C TRP A 83 -10.46 -22.65 -2.81
N THR A 84 -10.83 -21.39 -2.68
CA THR A 84 -11.60 -20.53 -3.56
C THR A 84 -11.02 -19.15 -3.24
N ASP A 85 -10.78 -18.30 -4.22
CA ASP A 85 -10.03 -17.02 -4.11
C ASP A 85 -10.03 -16.30 -2.73
N THR A 86 -9.01 -15.47 -2.47
CA THR A 86 -8.74 -14.81 -1.17
C THR A 86 -9.91 -13.99 -0.59
N LEU A 87 -11.04 -13.83 -1.28
CA LEU A 87 -12.23 -13.12 -0.81
C LEU A 87 -13.50 -13.98 -0.78
N SER A 88 -13.39 -15.28 -1.06
CA SER A 88 -14.51 -16.21 -1.16
C SER A 88 -15.38 -16.23 0.10
N LEU A 89 -14.77 -16.18 1.30
CA LEU A 89 -15.51 -16.13 2.56
C LEU A 89 -16.37 -14.87 2.68
N TYR A 90 -15.85 -13.71 2.27
CA TYR A 90 -16.61 -12.46 2.25
C TYR A 90 -17.78 -12.51 1.24
N ARG A 91 -17.59 -13.17 0.09
CA ARG A 91 -18.61 -13.31 -0.95
C ARG A 91 -19.63 -14.43 -0.68
N GLY A 92 -19.42 -15.25 0.35
CA GLY A 92 -20.22 -16.45 0.59
C GLY A 92 -20.03 -17.54 -0.48
N GLU A 93 -18.88 -17.55 -1.17
CA GLU A 93 -18.56 -18.44 -2.29
C GLU A 93 -17.65 -19.63 -1.88
N THR A 94 -17.50 -19.90 -0.58
CA THR A 94 -16.67 -21.01 -0.08
C THR A 94 -17.23 -22.35 -0.54
N ALA A 95 -16.45 -23.06 -1.37
CA ALA A 95 -16.78 -24.40 -1.84
C ALA A 95 -16.12 -25.47 -0.98
N TYR A 96 -16.79 -26.61 -0.80
CA TYR A 96 -16.24 -27.78 -0.13
C TYR A 96 -15.59 -28.76 -1.11
N LEU A 97 -14.68 -29.60 -0.61
CA LEU A 97 -13.99 -30.61 -1.40
C LEU A 97 -15.00 -31.53 -2.11
N SER A 98 -14.94 -31.58 -3.44
CA SER A 98 -15.70 -32.52 -4.26
C SER A 98 -14.75 -33.21 -5.24
N ASN A 99 -14.57 -34.52 -5.10
CA ASN A 99 -13.69 -35.36 -5.90
C ASN A 99 -14.19 -36.82 -5.90
N GLU A 100 -13.35 -37.80 -6.26
CA GLU A 100 -13.74 -39.21 -6.32
C GLU A 100 -14.14 -39.81 -4.95
N ASP A 101 -13.65 -39.23 -3.85
CA ASP A 101 -13.88 -39.72 -2.48
C ASP A 101 -14.84 -38.83 -1.67
N PHE A 102 -15.11 -37.61 -2.12
CA PHE A 102 -15.90 -36.61 -1.41
C PHE A 102 -16.91 -35.92 -2.33
N LEU A 103 -18.08 -35.59 -1.78
CA LEU A 103 -19.07 -34.71 -2.40
C LEU A 103 -19.44 -33.62 -1.39
N ASP A 104 -19.16 -32.36 -1.72
CA ASP A 104 -19.42 -31.20 -0.87
C ASP A 104 -18.87 -31.34 0.55
N GLY A 105 -17.67 -31.90 0.67
CA GLY A 105 -17.00 -32.13 1.94
C GLY A 105 -17.48 -33.37 2.70
N TYR A 106 -18.54 -34.04 2.25
CA TYR A 106 -18.94 -35.34 2.79
C TYR A 106 -18.17 -36.47 2.09
N GLY A 107 -17.47 -37.30 2.85
CA GLY A 107 -16.84 -38.51 2.32
C GLY A 107 -17.89 -39.53 1.88
N LEU A 108 -17.71 -40.16 0.72
CA LEU A 108 -18.71 -41.07 0.14
C LEU A 108 -18.99 -42.32 1.00
N ARG A 109 -18.06 -42.66 1.91
CA ARG A 109 -18.22 -43.71 2.93
C ARG A 109 -19.17 -43.29 4.07
N GLY A 110 -19.32 -41.99 4.31
CA GLY A 110 -20.29 -41.38 5.22
C GLY A 110 -19.85 -41.21 6.68
N ASP A 111 -18.58 -41.46 6.98
CA ASP A 111 -17.96 -41.31 8.31
C ASP A 111 -16.82 -40.27 8.33
N LEU A 112 -16.58 -39.61 7.19
CA LEU A 112 -15.48 -38.68 6.98
C LEU A 112 -16.02 -37.36 6.45
N LEU A 113 -15.53 -36.24 7.00
CA LEU A 113 -15.85 -34.89 6.56
C LEU A 113 -14.55 -34.16 6.21
N ALA A 114 -14.60 -33.27 5.21
CA ALA A 114 -13.47 -32.46 4.78
C ALA A 114 -13.80 -30.97 4.92
N PHE A 115 -12.93 -30.27 5.65
CA PHE A 115 -13.01 -28.84 5.90
C PHE A 115 -11.72 -28.13 5.45
N SER A 116 -11.77 -26.81 5.35
CA SER A 116 -10.57 -26.00 5.17
C SER A 116 -9.70 -26.07 6.43
N ALA A 117 -8.41 -26.40 6.28
CA ALA A 117 -7.48 -26.39 7.41
C ALA A 117 -7.05 -24.95 7.72
N ASN A 118 -7.50 -24.45 8.86
CA ASN A 118 -7.19 -23.10 9.33
C ASN A 118 -7.17 -23.03 10.87
N LEU A 119 -6.96 -21.83 11.42
CA LEU A 119 -6.89 -21.61 12.87
C LEU A 119 -8.16 -22.08 13.60
N TYR A 120 -9.35 -21.94 13.02
CA TYR A 120 -10.61 -22.37 13.62
C TYR A 120 -10.66 -23.90 13.77
N THR A 121 -10.39 -24.63 12.69
CA THR A 121 -10.38 -26.09 12.72
C THR A 121 -9.26 -26.63 13.63
N ASP A 122 -8.08 -26.01 13.60
CA ASP A 122 -6.96 -26.38 14.46
C ASP A 122 -7.28 -26.20 15.95
N THR A 123 -8.11 -25.20 16.28
CA THR A 123 -8.45 -24.87 17.68
C THR A 123 -9.58 -25.73 18.23
N TYR A 124 -10.62 -25.99 17.43
CA TYR A 124 -11.87 -26.56 17.96
C TYR A 124 -12.20 -27.98 17.50
N TYR A 125 -11.57 -28.50 16.44
CA TYR A 125 -11.87 -29.85 15.96
C TYR A 125 -11.03 -30.85 16.76
N ILE A 126 -11.49 -31.13 17.97
CA ILE A 126 -10.81 -31.99 18.95
C ILE A 126 -11.62 -33.28 19.08
N PRO A 127 -10.99 -34.48 19.06
CA PRO A 127 -11.68 -35.73 19.34
C PRO A 127 -12.47 -35.68 20.66
N GLY A 128 -13.74 -36.08 20.61
CA GLY A 128 -14.70 -35.96 21.71
C GLY A 128 -15.68 -34.78 21.57
N ASN A 129 -15.29 -33.71 20.87
CA ASN A 129 -16.24 -32.66 20.45
C ASN A 129 -17.19 -33.24 19.38
N TYR A 130 -18.32 -32.58 19.14
CA TYR A 130 -19.30 -33.09 18.18
C TYR A 130 -19.95 -31.99 17.35
N PHE A 131 -20.29 -32.36 16.10
CA PHE A 131 -21.09 -31.54 15.21
C PHE A 131 -22.57 -31.81 15.46
N LEU A 132 -23.37 -30.74 15.43
CA LEU A 132 -24.82 -30.78 15.33
C LEU A 132 -25.21 -30.25 13.95
N PHE A 133 -25.84 -31.11 13.15
CA PHE A 133 -26.26 -30.80 11.78
C PHE A 133 -27.64 -30.13 11.74
N SER A 134 -27.97 -29.58 10.58
CA SER A 134 -29.24 -28.88 10.33
C SER A 134 -30.48 -29.75 10.55
N ASP A 135 -30.36 -31.06 10.30
CA ASP A 135 -31.39 -32.08 10.54
C ASP A 135 -31.49 -32.52 12.02
N GLY A 136 -30.64 -31.98 12.89
CA GLY A 136 -30.54 -32.33 14.31
C GLY A 136 -29.69 -33.57 14.61
N SER A 137 -29.11 -34.21 13.59
CA SER A 137 -28.19 -35.33 13.79
C SER A 137 -26.90 -34.88 14.48
N LYS A 138 -26.30 -35.79 15.25
CA LYS A 138 -25.06 -35.55 15.99
C LYS A 138 -23.96 -36.47 15.47
N ALA A 139 -22.78 -35.90 15.23
CA ALA A 139 -21.59 -36.68 14.87
C ALA A 139 -20.41 -36.32 15.77
N VAL A 140 -19.95 -37.30 16.55
CA VAL A 140 -18.81 -37.13 17.48
C VAL A 140 -17.51 -37.25 16.71
N ILE A 141 -16.62 -36.27 16.86
CA ILE A 141 -15.29 -36.29 16.26
C ILE A 141 -14.48 -37.39 16.94
N THR A 142 -13.94 -38.32 16.15
CA THR A 142 -13.10 -39.42 16.65
C THR A 142 -11.64 -39.24 16.27
N LYS A 143 -11.37 -38.59 15.13
CA LYS A 143 -10.03 -38.35 14.62
C LYS A 143 -10.01 -37.11 13.73
N VAL A 144 -8.90 -36.37 13.78
CA VAL A 144 -8.64 -35.24 12.89
C VAL A 144 -7.26 -35.40 12.28
N GLU A 145 -7.18 -35.29 10.95
CA GLU A 145 -5.94 -35.39 10.19
C GLU A 145 -5.83 -34.20 9.25
N ARG A 146 -4.67 -33.53 9.30
CA ARG A 146 -4.35 -32.44 8.39
C ARG A 146 -3.48 -32.97 7.26
N LYS A 147 -3.87 -32.67 6.03
CA LYS A 147 -3.04 -32.90 4.85
C LYS A 147 -3.22 -31.73 3.90
N ASP A 148 -2.12 -31.10 3.54
CA ASP A 148 -2.09 -29.85 2.78
C ASP A 148 -2.97 -28.77 3.45
N ASN A 149 -3.94 -28.20 2.72
CA ASN A 149 -4.88 -27.21 3.22
C ASN A 149 -6.22 -27.83 3.66
N ILE A 150 -6.26 -29.15 3.87
CA ILE A 150 -7.50 -29.90 4.16
C ILE A 150 -7.45 -30.47 5.58
N CYS A 151 -8.53 -30.23 6.33
CA CYS A 151 -8.81 -30.84 7.62
C CYS A 151 -9.79 -31.99 7.42
N TYR A 152 -9.29 -33.22 7.47
CA TYR A 152 -10.09 -34.44 7.41
C TYR A 152 -10.54 -34.81 8.81
N THR A 153 -11.84 -34.89 9.02
CA THR A 153 -12.45 -35.16 10.31
C THR A 153 -13.25 -36.44 10.24
N THR A 154 -12.76 -37.50 10.90
CA THR A 154 -13.51 -38.75 11.06
C THR A 154 -14.50 -38.57 12.20
N VAL A 155 -15.74 -39.01 11.97
CA VAL A 155 -16.84 -38.83 12.91
C VAL A 155 -17.63 -40.11 13.13
N ASN A 156 -18.22 -40.25 14.31
CA ASN A 156 -19.20 -41.28 14.63
C ASN A 156 -20.59 -40.65 14.78
N ALA A 157 -21.45 -40.87 13.80
CA ALA A 157 -22.83 -40.36 13.77
C ALA A 157 -23.90 -41.44 13.99
N GLY A 158 -23.51 -42.72 14.11
CA GLY A 158 -24.45 -43.85 14.12
C GLY A 158 -25.25 -44.03 12.82
N MET A 159 -24.98 -43.23 11.79
CA MET A 159 -25.63 -43.24 10.49
C MET A 159 -24.64 -42.81 9.40
N LYS A 160 -24.97 -43.09 8.14
CA LYS A 160 -24.22 -42.57 7.00
C LYS A 160 -24.52 -41.08 6.83
N LEU A 161 -23.50 -40.24 6.86
CA LEU A 161 -23.64 -38.81 6.58
C LEU A 161 -23.62 -38.51 5.08
N ASP A 162 -24.51 -37.64 4.63
CA ASP A 162 -24.56 -37.11 3.27
C ASP A 162 -25.23 -35.72 3.24
N ARG A 163 -24.92 -34.92 2.20
CA ARG A 163 -25.42 -33.54 2.08
C ARG A 163 -26.95 -33.47 1.99
N GLU A 164 -27.59 -34.41 1.30
CA GLU A 164 -29.04 -34.39 1.08
C GLU A 164 -29.81 -34.51 2.40
N LYS A 165 -29.33 -35.34 3.33
CA LYS A 165 -29.97 -35.53 4.63
C LYS A 165 -29.50 -34.54 5.68
N ASN A 166 -28.19 -34.32 5.79
CA ASN A 166 -27.61 -33.58 6.90
C ASN A 166 -27.43 -32.07 6.63
N GLY A 167 -27.63 -31.65 5.38
CA GLY A 167 -27.58 -30.25 4.95
C GLY A 167 -26.18 -29.77 4.61
N SER A 168 -25.99 -28.45 4.65
CA SER A 168 -24.70 -27.83 4.33
C SER A 168 -23.73 -27.90 5.52
N LEU A 169 -22.47 -28.20 5.26
CA LEU A 169 -21.41 -28.11 6.27
C LEU A 169 -21.20 -26.68 6.79
N SER A 170 -21.68 -25.65 6.08
CA SER A 170 -21.60 -24.24 6.52
C SER A 170 -22.58 -23.90 7.65
N GLU A 171 -23.58 -24.76 7.87
CA GLU A 171 -24.65 -24.55 8.85
C GLU A 171 -24.46 -25.38 10.13
N ILE A 172 -23.45 -26.25 10.16
CA ILE A 172 -23.18 -27.09 11.33
C ILE A 172 -22.80 -26.22 12.53
N LYS A 173 -23.25 -26.66 13.69
CA LYS A 173 -22.84 -26.12 14.98
C LYS A 173 -21.86 -27.07 15.64
N LEU A 174 -20.86 -26.52 16.31
CA LEU A 174 -19.86 -27.30 17.02
C LEU A 174 -20.07 -27.20 18.52
N PHE A 175 -19.97 -28.33 19.21
CA PHE A 175 -20.11 -28.41 20.66
C PHE A 175 -18.90 -29.12 21.26
N ASP A 176 -18.48 -28.68 22.44
CA ASP A 176 -17.47 -29.41 23.19
C ASP A 176 -18.03 -30.70 23.82
N ALA A 177 -17.14 -31.55 24.34
CA ALA A 177 -17.52 -32.79 25.01
C ALA A 177 -18.44 -32.60 26.23
N SER A 178 -18.51 -31.39 26.81
CA SER A 178 -19.40 -31.05 27.92
C SER A 178 -20.80 -30.61 27.47
N GLY A 179 -21.00 -30.41 26.16
CA GLY A 179 -22.25 -29.97 25.57
C GLY A 179 -22.41 -28.45 25.46
N LYS A 180 -21.32 -27.68 25.62
CA LYS A 180 -21.33 -26.23 25.39
C LYS A 180 -21.11 -25.93 23.90
N GLU A 181 -21.94 -25.04 23.33
CA GLU A 181 -21.77 -24.56 21.95
C GLU A 181 -20.47 -23.74 21.84
N LEU A 182 -19.63 -24.11 20.89
CA LEU A 182 -18.40 -23.41 20.57
C LEU A 182 -18.67 -22.26 19.58
N PRO A 183 -17.82 -21.22 19.54
CA PRO A 183 -17.99 -20.08 18.63
C PRO A 183 -18.07 -20.53 17.17
N LYS A 184 -18.76 -19.76 16.32
CA LYS A 184 -18.85 -20.03 14.87
C LYS A 184 -17.56 -19.70 14.12
N GLY A 185 -16.76 -18.77 14.64
CA GLY A 185 -15.49 -18.37 14.05
C GLY A 185 -14.51 -17.78 15.08
N ILE A 186 -13.26 -17.61 14.67
CA ILE A 186 -12.17 -16.98 15.42
C ILE A 186 -11.64 -15.79 14.61
N PHE A 187 -11.34 -14.70 15.29
CA PHE A 187 -10.59 -13.58 14.71
C PHE A 187 -9.13 -13.62 15.18
N SER A 188 -8.19 -13.59 14.24
CA SER A 188 -6.75 -13.53 14.50
C SER A 188 -6.24 -12.13 14.19
N GLU A 189 -5.84 -11.40 15.22
CA GLU A 189 -5.35 -10.04 15.09
C GLU A 189 -4.01 -9.96 14.35
N TYR A 190 -3.78 -8.86 13.64
CA TYR A 190 -2.51 -8.57 12.97
C TYR A 190 -1.71 -7.49 13.73
N PRO A 191 -0.75 -7.88 14.58
CA PRO A 191 -0.16 -6.98 15.57
C PRO A 191 0.96 -6.08 15.03
N SER A 192 1.23 -6.09 13.72
CA SER A 192 2.37 -5.35 13.14
C SER A 192 2.10 -3.86 12.93
N GLN A 193 0.87 -3.41 13.09
CA GLN A 193 0.45 -2.01 12.92
C GLN A 193 -0.88 -1.74 13.62
N ILE A 194 -1.24 -0.47 13.84
CA ILE A 194 -2.51 -0.09 14.48
C ILE A 194 -3.72 -0.60 13.67
N GLY A 195 -3.65 -0.51 12.34
CA GLY A 195 -4.74 -0.95 11.46
C GLY A 195 -5.90 0.06 11.36
N LEU A 196 -5.61 1.36 11.42
CA LEU A 196 -6.64 2.40 11.42
C LEU A 196 -7.59 2.30 10.21
N GLN A 197 -7.08 1.90 9.06
CA GLN A 197 -7.87 1.64 7.85
C GLN A 197 -8.91 0.54 8.06
N GLY A 198 -8.56 -0.59 8.68
CA GLY A 198 -9.50 -1.68 8.94
C GLY A 198 -10.56 -1.30 9.98
N ARG A 199 -10.20 -0.50 11.00
CA ARG A 199 -11.18 0.11 11.92
C ARG A 199 -12.18 1.01 11.18
N ALA A 200 -11.68 1.85 10.28
CA ALA A 200 -12.52 2.74 9.49
C ALA A 200 -13.46 1.95 8.56
N PHE A 201 -12.94 0.95 7.83
CA PHE A 201 -13.75 0.10 6.96
C PHE A 201 -14.80 -0.70 7.73
N ARG A 202 -14.49 -1.17 8.95
CA ARG A 202 -15.49 -1.81 9.82
C ARG A 202 -16.66 -0.88 10.15
N ILE A 203 -16.37 0.36 10.53
CA ILE A 203 -17.43 1.35 10.79
C ILE A 203 -18.24 1.63 9.52
N LEU A 204 -17.57 1.79 8.38
CA LEU A 204 -18.24 2.04 7.10
C LEU A 204 -19.09 0.84 6.63
N ALA A 205 -18.68 -0.40 6.94
CA ALA A 205 -19.41 -1.61 6.57
C ALA A 205 -20.79 -1.71 7.24
N ARG A 206 -21.01 -0.98 8.34
CA ARG A 206 -22.33 -0.85 8.99
C ARG A 206 -23.31 0.02 8.19
N VAL A 207 -22.81 0.84 7.27
CA VAL A 207 -23.60 1.80 6.47
C VAL A 207 -23.79 1.31 5.04
N PHE A 208 -22.79 0.69 4.44
CA PHE A 208 -22.88 0.15 3.08
C PHE A 208 -23.56 -1.22 3.05
N PRO A 209 -24.28 -1.57 1.96
CA PRO A 209 -24.79 -2.92 1.77
C PRO A 209 -23.63 -3.91 1.75
N TYR A 210 -23.65 -4.88 2.66
CA TYR A 210 -22.51 -5.75 2.91
C TYR A 210 -21.97 -6.42 1.65
N GLU A 211 -22.84 -6.96 0.79
CA GLU A 211 -22.43 -7.66 -0.45
C GLU A 211 -21.60 -6.79 -1.40
N SER A 212 -21.75 -5.46 -1.31
CA SER A 212 -21.05 -4.48 -2.14
C SER A 212 -20.01 -3.65 -1.37
N ALA A 213 -19.82 -3.88 -0.07
CA ALA A 213 -19.03 -3.00 0.79
C ALA A 213 -17.58 -2.85 0.32
N VAL A 214 -16.91 -3.96 -0.02
CA VAL A 214 -15.54 -3.95 -0.54
C VAL A 214 -15.42 -3.14 -1.83
N THR A 215 -16.39 -3.25 -2.73
CA THR A 215 -16.43 -2.46 -3.97
C THR A 215 -16.53 -0.96 -3.69
N TRP A 216 -17.38 -0.57 -2.72
CA TRP A 216 -17.45 0.82 -2.28
C TRP A 216 -16.15 1.29 -1.65
N PHE A 217 -15.50 0.46 -0.85
CA PHE A 217 -14.22 0.81 -0.23
C PHE A 217 -13.12 0.99 -1.28
N HIS A 218 -13.04 0.11 -2.28
CA HIS A 218 -12.14 0.25 -3.44
C HIS A 218 -12.39 1.56 -4.20
N LEU A 219 -13.65 1.96 -4.37
CA LEU A 219 -13.98 3.23 -5.01
C LEU A 219 -13.54 4.43 -4.16
N LEU A 220 -13.75 4.38 -2.85
CA LEU A 220 -13.36 5.45 -1.92
C LEU A 220 -11.83 5.62 -1.85
N THR A 221 -11.07 4.52 -1.78
CA THR A 221 -9.60 4.55 -1.78
C THR A 221 -9.05 5.06 -3.11
N ALA A 222 -9.58 4.58 -4.24
CA ALA A 222 -9.22 5.06 -5.58
C ALA A 222 -9.52 6.56 -5.75
N ALA A 223 -10.69 7.02 -5.29
CA ALA A 223 -11.06 8.43 -5.34
C ALA A 223 -10.16 9.30 -4.44
N ALA A 224 -9.82 8.83 -3.24
CA ALA A 224 -8.89 9.52 -2.35
C ALA A 224 -7.51 9.68 -3.00
N MET A 225 -7.00 8.62 -3.64
CA MET A 225 -5.72 8.67 -4.36
C MET A 225 -5.78 9.64 -5.55
N ALA A 226 -6.89 9.65 -6.30
CA ALA A 226 -7.12 10.61 -7.39
C ALA A 226 -7.12 12.06 -6.92
N VAL A 227 -7.77 12.37 -5.79
CA VAL A 227 -7.78 13.71 -5.21
C VAL A 227 -6.36 14.15 -4.80
N VAL A 228 -5.61 13.30 -4.10
CA VAL A 228 -4.22 13.59 -3.70
C VAL A 228 -3.34 13.82 -4.93
N ALA A 229 -3.47 12.97 -5.95
CA ALA A 229 -2.76 13.13 -7.22
C ALA A 229 -3.07 14.50 -7.86
N VAL A 230 -4.34 14.88 -8.00
CA VAL A 230 -4.72 16.18 -8.61
C VAL A 230 -4.21 17.37 -7.80
N VAL A 231 -4.16 17.29 -6.47
CA VAL A 231 -3.54 18.33 -5.63
C VAL A 231 -2.04 18.45 -5.92
N ILE A 232 -1.32 17.33 -6.02
CA ILE A 232 0.11 17.34 -6.38
C ILE A 232 0.29 17.95 -7.77
N LEU A 233 -0.49 17.54 -8.77
CA LEU A 233 -0.42 18.06 -10.14
C LEU A 233 -0.71 19.57 -10.20
N PHE A 234 -1.68 20.04 -9.43
CA PHE A 234 -1.97 21.46 -9.27
C PHE A 234 -0.73 22.21 -8.76
N LEU A 235 -0.12 21.74 -7.68
CA LEU A 235 1.03 22.39 -7.05
C LEU A 235 2.29 22.30 -7.94
N LEU A 236 2.50 21.20 -8.65
CA LEU A 236 3.57 21.05 -9.63
C LEU A 236 3.41 22.03 -10.79
N ASN A 237 2.19 22.20 -11.31
CA ASN A 237 1.93 23.21 -12.34
C ASN A 237 2.20 24.62 -11.82
N ARG A 238 1.89 24.91 -10.54
CA ARG A 238 2.22 26.20 -9.92
C ARG A 238 3.72 26.44 -9.80
N LYS A 239 4.50 25.42 -9.44
CA LYS A 239 5.95 25.56 -9.21
C LYS A 239 6.78 25.49 -10.50
N PHE A 240 6.43 24.55 -11.39
CA PHE A 240 7.26 24.16 -12.54
C PHE A 240 6.58 24.38 -13.89
N GLY A 241 5.27 24.64 -13.89
CA GLY A 241 4.47 24.80 -15.09
C GLY A 241 3.88 23.49 -15.64
N ILE A 242 3.06 23.65 -16.67
CA ILE A 242 2.18 22.58 -17.16
C ILE A 242 2.94 21.35 -17.69
N GLY A 243 4.14 21.54 -18.25
CA GLY A 243 4.92 20.42 -18.81
C GLY A 243 5.32 19.39 -17.74
N MET A 244 5.70 19.85 -16.54
CA MET A 244 6.01 18.96 -15.43
C MET A 244 4.76 18.23 -14.96
N ALA A 245 3.65 18.96 -14.78
CA ALA A 245 2.39 18.37 -14.36
C ALA A 245 1.89 17.32 -15.34
N VAL A 246 1.97 17.55 -16.66
CA VAL A 246 1.54 16.59 -17.68
C VAL A 246 2.38 15.31 -17.67
N VAL A 247 3.71 15.41 -17.55
CA VAL A 247 4.56 14.20 -17.47
C VAL A 247 4.30 13.44 -16.17
N TRP A 248 4.11 14.15 -15.06
CA TRP A 248 3.79 13.53 -13.78
C TRP A 248 2.44 12.80 -13.83
N ASP A 249 1.42 13.45 -14.39
CA ASP A 249 0.08 12.87 -14.59
C ASP A 249 0.13 11.64 -15.49
N ALA A 250 0.86 11.71 -16.61
CA ALA A 250 1.03 10.57 -17.50
C ALA A 250 1.65 9.36 -16.80
N VAL A 251 2.62 9.57 -15.89
CA VAL A 251 3.19 8.48 -15.10
C VAL A 251 2.20 7.95 -14.07
N PHE A 252 1.47 8.81 -13.36
CA PHE A 252 0.46 8.37 -12.39
C PHE A 252 -0.69 7.62 -13.06
N LEU A 253 -1.13 8.06 -14.24
CA LEU A 253 -2.20 7.44 -15.02
C LEU A 253 -1.80 6.08 -15.61
N LEU A 254 -0.53 5.94 -16.06
CA LEU A 254 -0.08 4.78 -16.84
C LEU A 254 0.88 3.85 -16.09
N SER A 255 1.23 4.16 -14.84
CA SER A 255 2.10 3.31 -14.03
C SER A 255 1.35 2.05 -13.61
N PRO A 256 1.92 0.86 -13.85
CA PRO A 256 1.33 -0.36 -13.33
C PRO A 256 1.36 -0.40 -11.81
N TRP A 257 2.25 0.34 -11.14
CA TRP A 257 2.36 0.29 -9.69
C TRP A 257 1.34 1.21 -9.02
N ILE A 258 1.26 2.48 -9.44
CA ILE A 258 0.30 3.43 -8.88
C ILE A 258 -1.12 2.93 -9.08
N VAL A 259 -1.46 2.45 -10.27
CA VAL A 259 -2.83 2.01 -10.56
C VAL A 259 -3.22 0.78 -9.73
N GLN A 260 -2.31 -0.16 -9.51
CA GLN A 260 -2.60 -1.40 -8.76
C GLN A 260 -2.78 -1.13 -7.25
N PHE A 261 -1.98 -0.23 -6.67
CA PHE A 261 -2.08 0.11 -5.25
C PHE A 261 -3.24 1.05 -4.92
N ALA A 262 -3.66 1.90 -5.85
CA ALA A 262 -4.58 3.00 -5.58
C ALA A 262 -5.92 2.60 -4.93
N ARG A 263 -6.47 1.42 -5.27
CA ARG A 263 -7.72 0.92 -4.68
C ARG A 263 -7.54 -0.02 -3.48
N ASN A 264 -6.32 -0.50 -3.23
CA ASN A 264 -6.08 -1.58 -2.29
C ASN A 264 -6.38 -1.15 -0.83
N LEU A 265 -7.15 -1.98 -0.12
CA LEU A 265 -7.66 -1.65 1.22
C LEU A 265 -6.63 -1.79 2.34
N TYR A 266 -5.60 -2.61 2.16
CA TYR A 266 -4.50 -2.70 3.13
C TYR A 266 -3.56 -1.51 3.00
N TRP A 267 -3.15 -1.24 1.76
CA TRP A 267 -2.07 -0.31 1.44
C TRP A 267 -2.49 1.16 1.48
N VAL A 268 -3.77 1.46 1.18
CA VAL A 268 -4.37 2.81 1.23
C VAL A 268 -3.43 3.88 0.66
N GLU A 269 -3.02 3.71 -0.60
CA GLU A 269 -1.89 4.40 -1.23
C GLU A 269 -1.96 5.93 -1.15
N PHE A 270 -3.17 6.52 -1.13
CA PHE A 270 -3.33 7.97 -1.00
C PHE A 270 -2.58 8.53 0.22
N THR A 271 -2.45 7.75 1.30
CA THR A 271 -1.71 8.14 2.52
C THR A 271 -0.20 8.26 2.28
N TRP A 272 0.34 7.65 1.22
CA TRP A 272 1.76 7.68 0.88
C TRP A 272 2.15 9.02 0.25
N PHE A 273 1.28 9.55 -0.60
CA PHE A 273 1.51 10.80 -1.34
C PHE A 273 0.89 12.03 -0.66
N LEU A 274 -0.04 11.84 0.28
CA LEU A 274 -0.65 12.94 1.01
C LEU A 274 0.38 13.83 1.74
N PRO A 275 1.39 13.29 2.47
CA PRO A 275 2.46 14.11 3.05
C PRO A 275 3.26 14.90 2.02
N MET A 276 3.55 14.30 0.85
CA MET A 276 4.23 14.97 -0.26
C MET A 276 3.46 16.20 -0.75
N SER A 277 2.12 16.14 -0.77
CA SER A 277 1.30 17.29 -1.17
C SER A 277 1.48 18.51 -0.24
N PHE A 278 1.55 18.29 1.08
CA PHE A 278 1.79 19.36 2.06
C PHE A 278 3.25 19.85 2.04
N GLY A 279 4.21 18.93 1.85
CA GLY A 279 5.60 19.28 1.63
C GLY A 279 5.81 20.18 0.40
N LEU A 280 5.17 19.81 -0.71
CA LEU A 280 5.16 20.60 -1.94
C LEU A 280 4.42 21.93 -1.75
N LEU A 281 3.30 21.96 -1.01
CA LEU A 281 2.60 23.20 -0.66
C LEU A 281 3.51 24.18 0.08
N CYS A 282 4.28 23.68 1.06
CA CYS A 282 5.29 24.44 1.80
C CYS A 282 6.35 25.01 0.84
N SER A 283 6.84 24.20 -0.09
CA SER A 283 7.84 24.60 -1.09
C SER A 283 7.31 25.61 -2.11
N VAL A 284 6.02 25.58 -2.47
CA VAL A 284 5.40 26.54 -3.41
C VAL A 284 5.18 27.90 -2.74
N TYR A 285 4.74 27.91 -1.49
CA TYR A 285 4.35 29.13 -0.77
C TYR A 285 5.26 29.39 0.44
N ALA A 286 6.56 29.17 0.26
CA ALA A 286 7.53 29.11 1.35
C ALA A 286 7.59 30.43 2.15
N ASP A 287 7.36 31.57 1.50
CA ASP A 287 7.40 32.90 2.14
C ASP A 287 6.13 33.23 2.94
N ASN A 288 5.06 32.43 2.78
CA ASN A 288 3.83 32.60 3.51
C ASN A 288 3.84 31.76 4.81
N LYS A 289 4.19 32.40 5.93
CA LYS A 289 4.26 31.76 7.26
C LYS A 289 2.98 31.01 7.65
N LYS A 290 1.79 31.48 7.25
CA LYS A 290 0.52 30.79 7.52
C LYS A 290 0.45 29.46 6.76
N ILE A 291 0.84 29.45 5.50
CA ILE A 291 0.84 28.24 4.67
C ILE A 291 1.92 27.26 5.14
N VAL A 292 3.08 27.74 5.60
CA VAL A 292 4.10 26.90 6.24
C VAL A 292 3.53 26.22 7.48
N GLY A 293 2.82 26.96 8.35
CA GLY A 293 2.15 26.38 9.52
C GLY A 293 1.10 25.32 9.17
N ILE A 294 0.24 25.60 8.18
CA ILE A 294 -0.73 24.63 7.65
C ILE A 294 -0.02 23.39 7.10
N SER A 295 1.11 23.57 6.41
CA SER A 295 1.89 22.47 5.85
C SER A 295 2.48 21.59 6.96
N CYS A 296 3.02 22.18 8.04
CA CYS A 296 3.52 21.40 9.17
C CYS A 296 2.41 20.59 9.85
N ILE A 297 1.24 21.19 10.08
CA ILE A 297 0.09 20.47 10.67
C ILE A 297 -0.38 19.36 9.72
N GLY A 298 -0.51 19.66 8.43
CA GLY A 298 -0.90 18.68 7.41
C GLY A 298 0.08 17.53 7.30
N VAL A 299 1.38 17.80 7.37
CA VAL A 299 2.45 16.77 7.39
C VAL A 299 2.35 15.92 8.65
N PHE A 300 2.21 16.51 9.84
CA PHE A 300 2.02 15.76 11.08
C PHE A 300 0.83 14.78 10.97
N LEU A 301 -0.33 15.30 10.56
CA LEU A 301 -1.56 14.50 10.46
C LEU A 301 -1.47 13.41 9.39
N SER A 302 -0.89 13.71 8.24
CA SER A 302 -0.80 12.76 7.12
C SER A 302 0.26 11.68 7.35
N VAL A 303 1.40 12.00 7.98
CA VAL A 303 2.40 11.00 8.38
C VAL A 303 1.85 10.13 9.51
N PHE A 304 1.16 10.72 10.49
CA PHE A 304 0.42 9.95 11.50
C PHE A 304 -0.57 8.99 10.86
N LEU A 305 -1.40 9.47 9.92
CA LEU A 305 -2.38 8.65 9.20
C LEU A 305 -1.69 7.51 8.44
N LYS A 306 -0.62 7.79 7.69
CA LYS A 306 0.15 6.76 6.99
C LYS A 306 0.65 5.71 7.97
N SER A 307 1.30 6.12 9.06
CA SER A 307 1.89 5.21 10.05
C SER A 307 0.84 4.41 10.83
N ALA A 308 -0.33 5.00 11.09
CA ALA A 308 -1.46 4.29 11.70
C ALA A 308 -2.09 3.26 10.75
N CYS A 309 -1.89 3.42 9.44
CA CYS A 309 -2.28 2.47 8.41
C CYS A 309 -1.13 1.59 7.88
N GLY A 310 0.08 1.68 8.46
CA GLY A 310 1.22 0.83 8.12
C GLY A 310 2.55 1.58 8.09
N TYR A 311 3.63 0.90 8.48
CA TYR A 311 4.98 1.48 8.57
C TYR A 311 5.82 1.27 7.32
N GLU A 312 5.35 0.42 6.42
CA GLU A 312 5.98 0.15 5.14
C GLU A 312 6.15 1.46 4.36
N TYR A 313 7.34 1.62 3.80
CA TYR A 313 7.75 2.78 2.99
C TYR A 313 7.86 4.10 3.74
N ILE A 314 7.84 4.10 5.08
CA ILE A 314 7.78 5.35 5.87
C ILE A 314 8.94 6.30 5.57
N THR A 315 10.15 5.79 5.33
CA THR A 315 11.30 6.64 4.96
C THR A 315 11.11 7.29 3.60
N THR A 316 10.56 6.57 2.62
CA THR A 316 10.25 7.13 1.29
C THR A 316 9.14 8.17 1.39
N VAL A 317 8.10 7.94 2.20
CA VAL A 317 7.02 8.91 2.44
C VAL A 317 7.53 10.19 3.10
N MET A 318 8.34 10.06 4.16
CA MET A 318 8.91 11.21 4.87
C MET A 318 9.93 11.97 4.02
N MET A 319 10.79 11.27 3.25
CA MET A 319 11.70 11.90 2.30
C MET A 319 10.96 12.59 1.16
N GLY A 320 9.87 11.98 0.66
CA GLY A 320 8.97 12.57 -0.34
C GLY A 320 8.32 13.88 0.14
N THR A 321 8.08 13.99 1.44
CA THR A 321 7.58 15.21 2.08
C THR A 321 8.57 16.38 1.96
N ILE A 322 9.86 16.13 2.13
CA ILE A 322 10.89 17.19 2.05
C ILE A 322 11.56 17.28 0.67
N LEU A 323 11.22 16.41 -0.28
CA LEU A 323 11.85 16.27 -1.60
C LEU A 323 12.05 17.62 -2.31
N PHE A 324 10.98 18.41 -2.46
CA PHE A 324 11.04 19.68 -3.17
C PHE A 324 11.81 20.76 -2.41
N LEU A 325 11.75 20.75 -1.08
CA LEU A 325 12.53 21.64 -0.22
C LEU A 325 14.02 21.30 -0.27
N MET A 326 14.39 20.01 -0.34
CA MET A 326 15.77 19.58 -0.55
C MET A 326 16.30 20.08 -1.90
N ALA A 327 15.48 20.02 -2.95
CA ALA A 327 15.83 20.58 -4.26
C ALA A 327 16.01 22.10 -4.22
N ASP A 328 15.10 22.82 -3.53
CA ASP A 328 15.21 24.25 -3.27
C ASP A 328 16.53 24.58 -2.54
N ALA A 329 16.84 23.84 -1.46
CA ALA A 329 18.04 24.06 -0.64
C ALA A 329 19.34 23.78 -1.41
N GLY A 330 19.43 22.66 -2.13
CA GLY A 330 20.61 22.34 -2.94
C GLY A 330 20.88 23.41 -4.01
N THR A 331 19.82 23.91 -4.64
CA THR A 331 19.92 25.01 -5.61
C THR A 331 20.38 26.30 -4.96
N ALA A 332 19.80 26.67 -3.81
CA ALA A 332 20.18 27.87 -3.06
C ALA A 332 21.64 27.81 -2.61
N LEU A 333 22.13 26.65 -2.15
CA LEU A 333 23.53 26.49 -1.72
C LEU A 333 24.55 26.92 -2.79
N LEU A 334 24.22 26.70 -4.07
CA LEU A 334 25.08 27.04 -5.21
C LEU A 334 24.75 28.38 -5.89
N THR A 335 23.58 28.97 -5.63
CA THR A 335 23.11 30.17 -6.35
C THR A 335 22.81 31.36 -5.43
N ASP A 336 22.27 31.11 -4.24
CA ASP A 336 21.97 32.13 -3.24
C ASP A 336 22.16 31.58 -1.81
N LYS A 337 23.37 31.76 -1.28
CA LYS A 337 23.74 31.29 0.06
C LYS A 337 22.97 31.99 1.18
N LYS A 338 22.31 33.13 0.91
CA LYS A 338 21.49 33.83 1.92
C LYS A 338 20.10 33.24 2.02
N GLU A 339 19.55 32.68 0.94
CA GLU A 339 18.26 31.96 0.96
C GLU A 339 18.37 30.59 1.64
N PHE A 340 19.55 29.94 1.56
CA PHE A 340 19.75 28.57 2.06
C PHE A 340 19.34 28.35 3.53
N PRO A 341 19.75 29.17 4.51
CA PRO A 341 19.39 28.95 5.92
C PRO A 341 17.88 28.95 6.17
N GLU A 342 17.12 29.82 5.48
CA GLU A 342 15.67 29.89 5.64
C GLU A 342 14.97 28.66 5.04
N ILE A 343 15.44 28.18 3.88
CA ILE A 343 14.92 26.94 3.29
C ILE A 343 15.27 25.74 4.17
N PHE A 344 16.50 25.68 4.68
CA PHE A 344 16.94 24.61 5.56
C PHE A 344 16.13 24.57 6.87
N LYS A 345 15.82 25.74 7.45
CA LYS A 345 14.91 25.85 8.59
C LYS A 345 13.53 25.26 8.28
N ARG A 346 12.99 25.49 7.08
CA ARG A 346 11.71 24.88 6.64
C ARG A 346 11.81 23.36 6.52
N ILE A 347 12.92 22.83 6.01
CA ILE A 347 13.18 21.38 6.00
C ILE A 347 13.14 20.82 7.41
N LEU A 348 13.81 21.47 8.38
CA LEU A 348 13.80 21.04 9.77
C LEU A 348 12.39 21.08 10.38
N LEU A 349 11.63 22.16 10.17
CA LEU A 349 10.27 22.29 10.70
C LEU A 349 9.34 21.19 10.16
N VAL A 350 9.36 20.97 8.84
CA VAL A 350 8.56 19.93 8.19
C VAL A 350 9.03 18.53 8.60
N GLY A 351 10.33 18.31 8.69
CA GLY A 351 10.91 17.04 9.14
C GLY A 351 10.56 16.71 10.59
N ILE A 352 10.61 17.69 11.49
CA ILE A 352 10.16 17.53 12.89
C ILE A 352 8.66 17.20 12.93
N ALA A 353 7.82 17.88 12.14
CA ALA A 353 6.40 17.58 12.09
C ALA A 353 6.13 16.13 11.61
N ALA A 354 6.86 15.67 10.59
CA ALA A 354 6.78 14.29 10.11
C ALA A 354 7.21 13.28 11.20
N LEU A 355 8.34 13.54 11.88
CA LEU A 355 8.83 12.70 12.97
C LEU A 355 7.83 12.63 14.13
N LEU A 356 7.21 13.76 14.52
CA LEU A 356 6.18 13.78 15.56
C LEU A 356 4.94 12.98 15.15
N GLY A 357 4.52 13.04 13.89
CA GLY A 357 3.40 12.24 13.39
C GLY A 357 3.70 10.73 13.45
N PHE A 358 4.90 10.33 13.02
CA PHE A 358 5.38 8.96 13.13
C PHE A 358 5.47 8.49 14.58
N LEU A 359 6.09 9.28 15.47
CA LEU A 359 6.25 8.94 16.89
C LEU A 359 4.89 8.81 17.58
N ALA A 360 3.92 9.68 17.27
CA ALA A 360 2.57 9.56 17.81
C ALA A 360 1.92 8.21 17.43
N ALA A 361 2.05 7.78 16.18
CA ALA A 361 1.54 6.48 15.74
C ALA A 361 2.27 5.31 16.43
N VAL A 362 3.60 5.36 16.51
CA VAL A 362 4.38 4.31 17.18
C VAL A 362 4.05 4.23 18.67
N CYS A 363 3.85 5.35 19.36
CA CYS A 363 3.45 5.36 20.77
C CYS A 363 2.06 4.76 20.98
N ILE A 364 1.09 5.07 20.12
CA ILE A 364 -0.25 4.46 20.18
C ILE A 364 -0.17 2.97 19.88
N HIS A 365 0.64 2.57 18.90
CA HIS A 365 0.85 1.17 18.58
C HIS A 365 1.48 0.42 19.76
N ALA A 366 2.51 0.98 20.39
CA ALA A 366 3.16 0.41 21.55
C ALA A 366 2.19 0.28 22.73
N TYR A 367 1.35 1.29 22.96
CA TYR A 367 0.30 1.25 23.97
C TYR A 367 -0.66 0.07 23.74
N ILE A 368 -1.15 -0.12 22.51
CA ILE A 368 -2.03 -1.25 22.16
C ILE A 368 -1.30 -2.59 22.34
N ARG A 369 -0.05 -2.68 21.91
CA ARG A 369 0.72 -3.93 21.86
C ARG A 369 1.07 -4.52 23.23
N ALA A 370 1.11 -3.69 24.26
CA ALA A 370 1.52 -4.08 25.61
C ALA A 370 0.53 -3.60 26.67
N ASP A 371 -0.77 -3.61 26.33
CA ASP A 371 -1.89 -3.38 27.26
C ASP A 371 -1.72 -2.10 28.11
N GLY A 372 -1.22 -1.04 27.47
CA GLY A 372 -1.00 0.27 28.05
C GLY A 372 0.44 0.62 28.41
N ASP A 373 1.38 -0.34 28.42
CA ASP A 373 2.80 -0.09 28.67
C ASP A 373 3.55 0.28 27.38
N ILE A 374 3.72 1.59 27.14
CA ILE A 374 4.41 2.10 25.95
C ILE A 374 5.85 1.59 25.86
N TRP A 375 6.60 1.50 26.96
CA TRP A 375 8.01 1.11 26.88
C TRP A 375 8.15 -0.36 26.47
N ARG A 376 7.38 -1.24 27.13
CA ARG A 376 7.32 -2.66 26.77
C ARG A 376 6.82 -2.86 25.35
N GLY A 377 5.81 -2.09 24.93
CA GLY A 377 5.31 -2.09 23.57
C GLY A 377 6.37 -1.70 22.54
N LEU A 378 7.17 -0.67 22.81
CA LEU A 378 8.28 -0.24 21.95
C LEU A 378 9.35 -1.33 21.82
N CYS A 379 9.74 -1.97 22.93
CA CYS A 379 10.67 -3.11 22.90
C CYS A 379 10.11 -4.25 22.03
N SER A 380 8.82 -4.58 22.19
CA SER A 380 8.17 -5.63 21.39
C SER A 380 8.13 -5.28 19.90
N ILE A 381 7.78 -4.04 19.53
CA ILE A 381 7.81 -3.58 18.12
C ILE A 381 9.22 -3.68 17.56
N TYR A 382 10.23 -3.26 18.33
CA TYR A 382 11.61 -3.33 17.88
C TYR A 382 12.02 -4.78 17.58
N GLU A 383 11.84 -5.68 18.54
CA GLU A 383 12.25 -7.08 18.45
C GLU A 383 11.49 -7.86 17.38
N LYS A 384 10.18 -7.67 17.31
CA LYS A 384 9.27 -8.48 16.48
C LYS A 384 8.89 -7.84 15.15
N ASN A 385 9.20 -6.57 14.92
CA ASN A 385 8.85 -5.91 13.65
C ASN A 385 10.01 -5.19 12.97
N VAL A 386 10.89 -4.52 13.71
CA VAL A 386 12.00 -3.76 13.13
C VAL A 386 13.14 -4.71 12.74
N LEU A 387 13.55 -5.61 13.63
CA LEU A 387 14.68 -6.50 13.39
C LEU A 387 14.47 -7.45 12.20
N GLU A 388 13.23 -7.93 11.98
CA GLU A 388 12.89 -8.82 10.87
C GLU A 388 12.84 -8.11 9.51
N ARG A 389 12.58 -6.79 9.48
CA ARG A 389 12.36 -6.02 8.24
C ARG A 389 13.54 -5.15 7.82
N THR A 390 14.44 -4.80 8.75
CA THR A 390 15.45 -3.75 8.54
C THR A 390 16.89 -4.27 8.70
N TRP A 391 17.64 -3.71 9.66
CA TRP A 391 19.01 -4.06 10.01
C TRP A 391 19.04 -4.69 11.40
N GLY A 392 20.04 -5.53 11.65
CA GLY A 392 20.39 -5.97 13.00
C GLY A 392 19.61 -7.17 13.54
N GLY A 393 18.64 -7.72 12.80
CA GLY A 393 18.08 -9.04 13.12
C GLY A 393 19.14 -10.13 12.90
N ASN A 394 19.30 -11.02 13.88
CA ASN A 394 20.17 -12.18 13.74
C ASN A 394 19.47 -13.22 12.85
N PRO A 395 20.03 -13.60 11.69
CA PRO A 395 19.39 -14.56 10.78
C PRO A 395 19.02 -15.88 11.45
N GLU A 396 19.78 -16.32 12.46
CA GLU A 396 19.50 -17.57 13.16
C GLU A 396 18.16 -17.56 13.91
N ASP A 397 17.65 -16.37 14.26
CA ASP A 397 16.39 -16.20 15.00
C ASP A 397 15.15 -16.24 14.08
N PHE A 398 15.33 -16.36 12.75
CA PHE A 398 14.26 -16.29 11.75
C PHE A 398 14.19 -17.54 10.84
N PRO A 399 13.02 -17.81 10.22
CA PRO A 399 12.84 -18.94 9.30
C PRO A 399 13.84 -18.91 8.14
N GLU A 400 14.23 -20.10 7.64
CA GLU A 400 15.22 -20.23 6.55
C GLU A 400 14.86 -19.38 5.31
N SER A 401 13.56 -19.27 5.01
CA SER A 401 13.04 -18.44 3.91
C SER A 401 13.34 -16.95 4.04
N GLU A 402 13.59 -16.46 5.25
CA GLU A 402 13.83 -15.04 5.56
C GLU A 402 15.31 -14.73 5.82
N ARG A 403 16.14 -15.74 6.11
CA ARG A 403 17.58 -15.58 6.44
C ARG A 403 18.36 -14.83 5.36
N ALA A 404 18.20 -15.24 4.10
CA ALA A 404 18.86 -14.60 2.97
C ALA A 404 18.52 -13.10 2.86
N SER A 405 17.32 -12.71 3.30
CA SER A 405 16.89 -11.32 3.28
C SER A 405 17.64 -10.46 4.30
N LEU A 406 17.93 -11.01 5.49
CA LEU A 406 18.68 -10.33 6.55
C LEU A 406 20.16 -10.21 6.17
N GLU A 407 20.74 -11.24 5.57
CA GLU A 407 22.15 -11.29 5.16
C GLU A 407 22.49 -10.47 3.90
N ALA A 408 21.52 -10.20 3.02
CA ALA A 408 21.78 -9.45 1.78
C ALA A 408 22.46 -8.10 2.04
N SER A 409 23.19 -7.52 1.09
CA SER A 409 23.66 -6.12 1.25
C SER A 409 22.62 -5.12 0.72
N ALA A 410 22.65 -3.87 1.19
CA ALA A 410 21.81 -2.82 0.61
C ALA A 410 22.10 -2.65 -0.90
N LEU A 411 23.35 -2.86 -1.32
CA LEU A 411 23.73 -2.87 -2.73
C LEU A 411 23.07 -4.03 -3.50
N THR A 412 22.96 -5.22 -2.90
CA THR A 412 22.25 -6.36 -3.49
C THR A 412 20.80 -6.01 -3.74
N VAL A 413 20.12 -5.44 -2.74
CA VAL A 413 18.73 -5.00 -2.86
C VAL A 413 18.58 -3.94 -3.94
N LEU A 414 19.44 -2.91 -3.95
CA LEU A 414 19.41 -1.89 -4.99
C LEU A 414 19.57 -2.50 -6.39
N LYS A 415 20.47 -3.47 -6.58
CA LYS A 415 20.61 -4.15 -7.87
C LYS A 415 19.31 -4.82 -8.31
N LEU A 416 18.55 -5.45 -7.42
CA LEU A 416 17.24 -6.03 -7.74
C LEU A 416 16.29 -4.95 -8.28
N TYR A 417 16.18 -3.82 -7.58
CA TYR A 417 15.24 -2.74 -7.96
C TYR A 417 15.65 -1.89 -9.16
N PHE A 418 16.86 -2.09 -9.71
CA PHE A 418 17.24 -1.54 -11.01
C PHE A 418 16.81 -2.42 -12.20
N HIS A 419 16.32 -3.64 -11.95
CA HIS A 419 15.90 -4.59 -12.98
C HIS A 419 14.39 -4.79 -12.91
N PHE A 420 13.66 -4.07 -13.76
CA PHE A 420 12.21 -4.24 -13.88
C PHE A 420 11.87 -5.40 -14.83
N ASP A 421 11.04 -6.32 -14.34
CA ASP A 421 10.39 -7.34 -15.16
C ASP A 421 9.04 -6.88 -15.72
N THR A 422 8.53 -5.75 -15.23
CA THR A 422 7.29 -5.11 -15.66
C THR A 422 7.54 -3.93 -16.59
N SER A 423 6.47 -3.33 -17.12
CA SER A 423 6.57 -2.03 -17.79
C SER A 423 6.86 -0.92 -16.76
N LEU A 424 7.64 0.11 -17.13
CA LEU A 424 7.80 1.31 -16.30
C LEU A 424 6.50 2.13 -16.27
N ILE A 425 5.94 2.35 -17.46
CA ILE A 425 4.58 2.83 -17.65
C ILE A 425 4.04 2.09 -18.86
N MET A 426 2.73 2.09 -19.07
CA MET A 426 2.12 1.48 -20.25
C MET A 426 2.86 1.89 -21.53
N GLY A 427 3.37 0.90 -22.28
CA GLY A 427 4.10 1.10 -23.54
C GLY A 427 5.60 1.36 -23.40
N ILE A 428 6.15 1.56 -22.19
CA ILE A 428 7.59 1.72 -21.95
C ILE A 428 8.10 0.55 -21.12
N SER A 429 8.98 -0.26 -21.69
CA SER A 429 9.54 -1.44 -21.02
C SER A 429 10.40 -1.06 -19.80
N GLY A 430 10.27 -1.84 -18.72
CA GLY A 430 11.16 -1.90 -17.57
C GLY A 430 12.65 -1.88 -17.89
N LYS A 431 13.03 -2.60 -18.95
CA LYS A 431 14.42 -2.74 -19.41
C LYS A 431 15.08 -1.42 -19.78
N LEU A 432 14.29 -0.37 -20.07
CA LEU A 432 14.80 0.96 -20.39
C LEU A 432 15.19 1.79 -19.16
N PHE A 433 14.87 1.33 -17.95
CA PHE A 433 15.10 2.09 -16.71
C PHE A 433 16.53 2.59 -16.55
N GLY A 434 17.52 1.69 -16.64
CA GLY A 434 18.93 2.06 -16.54
C GLY A 434 19.37 3.05 -17.65
N GLY A 435 18.85 2.88 -18.87
CA GLY A 435 19.10 3.80 -19.98
C GLY A 435 18.52 5.20 -19.73
N LEU A 436 17.31 5.29 -19.18
CA LEU A 436 16.67 6.56 -18.81
C LEU A 436 17.41 7.28 -17.68
N CYS A 437 17.93 6.54 -16.69
CA CYS A 437 18.82 7.07 -15.66
C CYS A 437 20.05 7.75 -16.26
N ILE A 438 20.78 7.00 -17.11
CA ILE A 438 21.99 7.52 -17.76
C ILE A 438 21.65 8.73 -18.65
N LEU A 439 20.61 8.63 -19.47
CA LEU A 439 20.19 9.71 -20.37
C LEU A 439 19.87 11.01 -19.61
N SER A 440 19.11 10.91 -18.52
CA SER A 440 18.69 12.08 -17.72
C SER A 440 19.88 12.75 -17.02
N VAL A 441 20.78 11.94 -16.45
CA VAL A 441 22.00 12.41 -15.79
C VAL A 441 22.92 13.10 -16.81
N LEU A 442 23.20 12.46 -17.94
CA LEU A 442 24.05 13.03 -18.99
C LEU A 442 23.44 14.31 -19.58
N ALA A 443 22.12 14.36 -19.77
CA ALA A 443 21.44 15.55 -20.29
C ALA A 443 21.59 16.77 -19.37
N LEU A 444 21.51 16.56 -18.04
CA LEU A 444 21.73 17.61 -17.05
C LEU A 444 23.19 18.04 -17.00
N PHE A 445 24.13 17.10 -16.90
CA PHE A 445 25.57 17.42 -16.89
C PHE A 445 26.01 18.17 -18.13
N TRP A 446 25.55 17.75 -19.31
CA TRP A 446 25.82 18.43 -20.57
C TRP A 446 25.34 19.88 -20.55
N ARG A 447 24.14 20.13 -20.03
CA ARG A 447 23.59 21.49 -19.93
C ARG A 447 24.36 22.34 -18.93
N ILE A 448 24.65 21.81 -17.74
CA ILE A 448 25.45 22.50 -16.71
C ILE A 448 26.83 22.87 -17.27
N TRP A 449 27.48 21.94 -17.97
CA TRP A 449 28.78 22.19 -18.60
C TRP A 449 28.72 23.31 -19.65
N LYS A 450 27.69 23.29 -20.51
CA LYS A 450 27.47 24.33 -21.53
C LYS A 450 27.16 25.70 -20.92
N ASP A 451 26.36 25.73 -19.87
CA ASP A 451 26.00 26.93 -19.11
C ASP A 451 27.24 27.53 -18.44
N LYS A 452 28.11 26.68 -17.86
CA LYS A 452 29.41 27.10 -17.30
C LYS A 452 30.35 27.71 -18.36
N ILE A 453 30.43 27.13 -19.56
CA ILE A 453 31.23 27.70 -20.66
C ILE A 453 30.74 29.11 -21.05
N ARG A 454 29.44 29.37 -20.91
CA ARG A 454 28.82 30.66 -21.22
C ARG A 454 28.92 31.68 -20.08
N GLY A 455 29.42 31.27 -18.91
CA GLY A 455 29.50 32.13 -17.73
C GLY A 455 28.16 32.35 -17.01
N GLU A 456 27.10 31.67 -17.41
CA GLU A 456 25.74 31.83 -16.85
C GLU A 456 25.20 30.46 -16.45
N ILE A 457 25.21 30.13 -15.17
CA ILE A 457 24.57 28.89 -14.69
C ILE A 457 23.07 29.11 -14.56
N ASP A 458 22.28 28.41 -15.36
CA ASP A 458 20.83 28.46 -15.27
C ASP A 458 20.34 27.82 -13.97
N LYS A 459 19.77 28.64 -13.06
CA LYS A 459 19.18 28.21 -11.78
C LYS A 459 18.16 27.09 -12.00
N SER A 460 17.42 27.09 -13.13
CA SER A 460 16.47 26.03 -13.46
C SER A 460 17.14 24.69 -13.75
N THR A 461 18.32 24.67 -14.36
CA THR A 461 19.06 23.42 -14.64
C THR A 461 19.60 22.83 -13.34
N LEU A 462 20.18 23.66 -12.47
CA LEU A 462 20.64 23.23 -11.15
C LEU A 462 19.48 22.69 -10.32
N TYR A 463 18.33 23.35 -10.36
CA TYR A 463 17.12 22.89 -9.70
C TYR A 463 16.72 21.49 -10.17
N MET A 464 16.66 21.26 -11.48
CA MET A 464 16.34 19.95 -12.04
C MET A 464 17.33 18.86 -11.62
N PHE A 465 18.61 19.21 -11.47
CA PHE A 465 19.63 18.29 -10.97
C PHE A 465 19.37 17.90 -9.51
N PHE A 466 19.18 18.88 -8.61
CA PHE A 466 18.89 18.58 -7.21
C PHE A 466 17.54 17.90 -7.04
N LEU A 467 16.54 18.22 -7.87
CA LEU A 467 15.25 17.56 -7.86
C LEU A 467 15.37 16.08 -8.23
N LEU A 468 16.13 15.74 -9.29
CA LEU A 468 16.41 14.35 -9.66
C LEU A 468 17.16 13.61 -8.55
N PHE A 469 18.16 14.25 -7.95
CA PHE A 469 18.94 13.68 -6.86
C PHE A 469 18.10 13.44 -5.60
N SER A 470 17.27 14.43 -5.20
CA SER A 470 16.35 14.31 -4.07
C SER A 470 15.30 13.22 -4.30
N ALA A 471 14.77 13.08 -5.51
CA ALA A 471 13.85 12.00 -5.85
C ALA A 471 14.53 10.62 -5.80
N PHE A 472 15.78 10.51 -6.28
CA PHE A 472 16.57 9.29 -6.15
C PHE A 472 16.78 8.88 -4.69
N LEU A 473 17.22 9.82 -3.84
CA LEU A 473 17.40 9.57 -2.41
C LEU A 473 16.08 9.19 -1.72
N THR A 474 14.97 9.81 -2.15
CA THR A 474 13.63 9.49 -1.65
C THR A 474 13.25 8.04 -1.95
N SER A 475 13.41 7.59 -3.20
CA SER A 475 13.10 6.22 -3.61
C SER A 475 14.02 5.18 -2.96
N VAL A 476 15.32 5.50 -2.85
CA VAL A 476 16.33 4.57 -2.31
C VAL A 476 16.27 4.44 -0.78
N SER A 477 15.72 5.42 -0.07
CA SER A 477 15.73 5.44 1.39
C SER A 477 15.08 4.19 2.02
N TRP A 478 13.99 3.67 1.44
CA TRP A 478 13.37 2.43 1.93
C TRP A 478 14.16 1.18 1.52
N PHE A 479 14.70 1.12 0.30
CA PHE A 479 15.53 -0.03 -0.12
C PHE A 479 16.76 -0.21 0.76
N VAL A 480 17.27 0.88 1.32
CA VAL A 480 18.40 0.85 2.27
C VAL A 480 17.93 0.53 3.69
N LEU A 481 16.92 1.23 4.22
CA LEU A 481 16.47 0.99 5.60
C LEU A 481 15.74 -0.36 5.74
N GLY A 482 14.71 -0.59 4.93
CA GLY A 482 13.91 -1.81 4.87
C GLY A 482 14.52 -2.84 3.91
N LYS A 483 15.82 -3.08 4.03
CA LYS A 483 16.60 -3.96 3.15
C LYS A 483 16.03 -5.38 3.13
N ALA A 484 15.82 -5.98 4.29
CA ALA A 484 15.33 -7.36 4.39
C ALA A 484 13.93 -7.50 3.79
N HIS A 485 13.02 -6.59 4.16
CA HIS A 485 11.70 -6.53 3.55
C HIS A 485 11.78 -6.35 2.01
N SER A 486 12.61 -5.43 1.53
CA SER A 486 12.75 -5.20 0.08
C SER A 486 13.43 -6.35 -0.66
N TYR A 487 14.25 -7.17 0.00
CA TYR A 487 14.83 -8.35 -0.63
C TYR A 487 13.75 -9.40 -0.96
N ILE A 488 12.75 -9.56 -0.09
CA ILE A 488 11.66 -10.54 -0.26
C ILE A 488 10.58 -9.99 -1.22
N HIS A 489 10.21 -8.71 -1.08
CA HIS A 489 9.04 -8.14 -1.74
C HIS A 489 9.32 -7.49 -3.09
N THR A 490 10.06 -8.21 -3.95
CA THR A 490 10.36 -7.77 -5.33
C THR A 490 9.11 -7.70 -6.22
N HIS A 491 8.02 -8.33 -5.82
CA HIS A 491 6.74 -8.25 -6.52
C HIS A 491 6.00 -6.92 -6.31
N MET A 492 6.46 -6.03 -5.41
CA MET A 492 5.68 -4.84 -5.07
C MET A 492 6.47 -3.57 -4.74
N ASN A 493 7.69 -3.64 -4.18
CA ASN A 493 8.37 -2.42 -3.70
C ASN A 493 8.93 -1.52 -4.83
N PHE A 494 8.81 -1.91 -6.10
CA PHE A 494 9.16 -1.06 -7.25
C PHE A 494 8.40 0.27 -7.27
N VAL A 495 7.24 0.33 -6.60
CA VAL A 495 6.44 1.54 -6.44
C VAL A 495 7.22 2.71 -5.80
N MET A 496 8.28 2.44 -5.04
CA MET A 496 9.14 3.48 -4.45
C MET A 496 9.79 4.41 -5.50
N TRP A 497 10.06 3.90 -6.71
CA TRP A 497 10.59 4.70 -7.81
C TRP A 497 9.61 5.76 -8.35
N TYR A 498 8.33 5.65 -8.00
CA TYR A 498 7.26 6.55 -8.48
C TYR A 498 7.02 7.75 -7.56
N PHE A 499 7.84 7.93 -6.52
CA PHE A 499 7.91 9.15 -5.69
C PHE A 499 8.67 10.30 -6.38
N GLY A 500 8.45 10.47 -7.69
CA GLY A 500 9.03 11.53 -8.51
C GLY A 500 10.23 11.10 -9.36
N PHE A 501 10.91 9.99 -9.05
CA PHE A 501 12.13 9.62 -9.79
C PHE A 501 11.82 9.25 -11.24
N ILE A 502 10.90 8.33 -11.49
CA ILE A 502 10.49 7.94 -12.86
C ILE A 502 9.90 9.13 -13.63
N GLN A 503 9.13 9.99 -12.96
CA GLN A 503 8.57 11.21 -13.54
C GLN A 503 9.69 12.12 -14.07
N LEU A 504 10.76 12.29 -13.30
CA LEU A 504 11.91 13.11 -13.68
C LEU A 504 12.76 12.46 -14.76
N LEU A 505 12.92 11.13 -14.74
CA LEU A 505 13.61 10.39 -15.79
C LEU A 505 12.96 10.55 -17.16
N ILE A 506 11.64 10.73 -17.20
CA ILE A 506 10.90 11.00 -18.44
C ILE A 506 10.89 12.50 -18.75
N TYR A 507 10.65 13.34 -17.75
CA TYR A 507 10.50 14.79 -17.95
C TYR A 507 11.80 15.45 -18.42
N ILE A 508 12.95 15.11 -17.83
CA ILE A 508 14.22 15.77 -18.14
C ILE A 508 14.59 15.66 -19.62
N PRO A 509 14.65 14.46 -20.24
CA PRO A 509 14.94 14.34 -21.66
C PRO A 509 13.96 15.12 -22.55
N LEU A 510 12.65 15.04 -22.26
CA LEU A 510 11.61 15.76 -23.01
C LEU A 510 11.76 17.27 -22.91
N HIS A 511 12.05 17.77 -21.71
CA HIS A 511 12.28 19.19 -21.45
C HIS A 511 13.51 19.72 -22.20
N MET A 512 14.60 18.95 -22.22
CA MET A 512 15.81 19.31 -22.96
C MET A 512 15.59 19.34 -24.47
N LEU A 513 14.84 18.37 -25.01
CA LEU A 513 14.44 18.34 -26.41
C LEU A 513 13.57 19.56 -26.77
N TRP A 514 12.60 19.88 -25.92
CA TRP A 514 11.72 21.04 -26.11
C TRP A 514 12.49 22.36 -26.18
N ILE A 515 13.46 22.57 -25.29
CA ILE A 515 14.30 23.78 -25.30
C ILE A 515 15.10 23.89 -26.59
N LYS A 516 15.67 22.77 -27.07
CA LYS A 516 16.41 22.73 -28.33
C LYS A 516 15.52 23.06 -29.53
N LEU A 517 14.31 22.48 -29.58
CA LEU A 517 13.32 22.74 -30.63
C LEU A 517 12.85 24.19 -30.64
N LYS A 518 12.52 24.75 -29.46
CA LYS A 518 12.14 26.15 -29.31
C LYS A 518 13.25 27.10 -29.80
N GLY A 519 14.50 26.80 -29.45
CA GLY A 519 15.66 27.56 -29.92
C GLY A 519 15.82 27.52 -31.45
N TYR A 520 15.59 26.36 -32.08
CA TYR A 520 15.62 26.21 -33.53
C TYR A 520 14.51 27.03 -34.22
N ILE A 521 13.27 26.95 -33.72
CA ILE A 521 12.13 27.70 -34.26
C ILE A 521 12.37 29.21 -34.18
N LEU A 522 12.88 29.70 -33.04
CA LEU A 522 13.18 31.13 -32.86
C LEU A 522 14.28 31.62 -33.82
N ARG A 523 15.32 30.81 -34.05
CA ARG A 523 16.36 31.14 -35.04
C ARG A 523 15.82 31.18 -36.46
N LYS A 524 14.91 30.27 -36.82
CA LYS A 524 14.26 30.24 -38.13
C LYS A 524 13.35 31.46 -38.34
N LYS A 525 12.63 31.91 -37.30
CA LYS A 525 11.81 33.13 -37.33
C LYS A 525 12.60 34.44 -37.40
N ARG A 526 13.86 34.45 -36.97
CA ARG A 526 14.76 35.63 -37.10
C ARG A 526 15.46 35.71 -38.46
N LYS A 527 15.48 34.60 -39.21
CA LYS A 527 16.10 34.50 -40.54
C LYS A 527 15.09 34.70 -41.70
N ARG A 528 13.80 34.78 -41.37
CA ARG A 528 12.71 35.25 -42.23
C ARG A 528 12.34 36.63 -41.74
#